data_AF-A0A1M5KW76-F1
#
_entry.id   AF-A0A1M5KW76-F1
#
_cell.length_a   1.000
_cell.length_b   1.000
_cell.length_c   1.000
_cell.angle_alpha   90.00
_cell.angle_beta   90.00
_cell.angle_gamma   90.00
#
_symmetry.space_group_name_H-M   'P 1'
#
loop_
_entity.id
_entity.type
_entity.pdbx_description
1 polymer ?
#
loop_
_entity_poly.entity_id
_entity_poly.type
_entity_poly.pdbx_seq_one_letter_code
_entity_poly.pdbx_strand_id
1 'polypeptide(L)'
;MAIALGTDITVVIGVMALSGVFTGWLSYRIRYRGDVHLIAGYRSGMAADTEALSRVVGGVVLIIAVVTVLASLLYPVLDSIPVDEVTYWSGYTIAVLVFSGYAVLTARKYVSEPDQ
;
A
#
# COMPACT_ATOMS: atom_id res chain seq x y z
N MET A 1 21.68 -24.08 -2.24
CA MET A 1 22.52 -22.86 -2.26
C MET A 1 21.88 -21.88 -1.28
N ALA A 2 22.38 -21.80 -0.05
CA ALA A 2 21.89 -20.80 0.90
C ALA A 2 22.50 -19.46 0.48
N ILE A 3 21.67 -18.50 0.09
CA ILE A 3 22.12 -17.14 -0.17
C ILE A 3 22.47 -16.57 1.21
N ALA A 4 23.76 -16.40 1.49
CA ALA A 4 24.20 -15.68 2.67
C ALA A 4 23.89 -14.19 2.44
N LEU A 5 22.66 -13.79 2.79
CA LEU A 5 22.24 -12.40 2.73
C LEU A 5 22.96 -11.64 3.85
N GLY A 6 23.52 -10.48 3.51
CA GLY A 6 24.04 -9.57 4.53
C GLY A 6 22.94 -9.21 5.55
N THR A 7 23.35 -8.87 6.78
CA THR A 7 22.41 -8.50 7.84
C THR A 7 21.50 -7.35 7.40
N ASP A 8 22.06 -6.35 6.70
CA ASP A 8 21.31 -5.19 6.20
C ASP A 8 20.21 -5.60 5.21
N ILE A 9 20.55 -6.44 4.22
CA ILE A 9 19.59 -6.95 3.24
C ILE A 9 18.49 -7.76 3.93
N THR A 10 18.85 -8.61 4.89
CA THR A 10 17.89 -9.43 5.63
C THR A 10 16.91 -8.57 6.43
N VAL A 11 17.39 -7.49 7.06
CA VAL A 11 16.56 -6.54 7.80
C VAL A 11 15.62 -5.80 6.86
N VAL A 12 16.11 -5.30 5.73
CA VAL A 12 15.27 -4.60 4.72
C VAL A 12 14.15 -5.52 4.22
N ILE A 13 14.48 -6.74 3.80
CA ILE A 13 13.49 -7.72 3.34
C ILE A 13 12.46 -7.98 4.45
N GLY A 14 12.93 -8.29 5.67
CA GLY A 14 12.06 -8.65 6.79
C GLY A 14 11.09 -7.54 7.14
N VAL A 15 11.58 -6.31 7.31
CA VAL A 15 10.75 -5.14 7.66
C VAL A 15 9.76 -4.81 6.55
N MET A 16 10.20 -4.79 5.28
CA MET A 16 9.31 -4.45 4.17
C MET A 16 8.29 -5.54 3.89
N ALA A 17 8.68 -6.82 3.92
CA ALA A 17 7.75 -7.93 3.72
C ALA A 17 6.69 -7.95 4.82
N LEU A 18 7.08 -7.80 6.09
CA LEU A 18 6.13 -7.72 7.20
C LEU A 18 5.20 -6.51 7.08
N SER A 19 5.74 -5.34 6.72
CA SER A 19 4.95 -4.14 6.49
C SER A 19 3.94 -4.33 5.35
N GLY A 20 4.40 -4.88 4.22
CA GLY A 20 3.54 -5.17 3.07
C GLY A 20 2.45 -6.20 3.39
N VAL A 21 2.77 -7.28 4.12
CA VAL A 21 1.80 -8.27 4.58
C VAL A 21 0.76 -7.64 5.52
N PHE A 22 1.20 -6.82 6.48
CA PHE A 22 0.30 -6.11 7.39
C PHE A 22 -0.61 -5.14 6.64
N THR A 23 -0.07 -4.35 5.71
CA THR A 23 -0.86 -3.46 4.84
C THR A 23 -1.84 -4.27 3.98
N GLY A 24 -1.43 -5.44 3.48
CA GLY A 24 -2.28 -6.36 2.74
C GLY A 24 -3.44 -6.88 3.60
N TRP A 25 -3.18 -7.23 4.86
CA TRP A 25 -4.22 -7.62 5.81
C TRP A 25 -5.23 -6.48 6.06
N LEU A 26 -4.76 -5.24 6.25
CA LEU A 26 -5.63 -4.06 6.36
C LEU A 26 -6.48 -3.88 5.11
N SER A 27 -5.87 -3.99 3.93
CA SER A 27 -6.57 -3.89 2.65
C SER A 27 -7.67 -4.93 2.51
N TYR A 28 -7.41 -6.15 2.97
CA TYR A 28 -8.38 -7.24 2.95
C TYR A 28 -9.57 -6.93 3.85
N ARG A 29 -9.33 -6.44 5.07
CA ARG A 29 -10.40 -6.01 5.99
C ARG A 29 -11.23 -4.86 5.42
N ILE A 30 -10.58 -3.85 4.85
CA ILE A 30 -11.29 -2.71 4.25
C ILE A 30 -12.12 -3.18 3.07
N ARG A 31 -11.52 -3.90 2.11
CA ARG A 31 -12.17 -4.25 0.83
C ARG A 31 -13.24 -5.34 0.95
N TYR A 32 -12.99 -6.38 1.73
CA TYR A 32 -13.83 -7.58 1.75
C TYR A 32 -14.69 -7.71 3.01
N ARG A 33 -14.30 -7.08 4.12
CA ARG A 33 -15.14 -7.03 5.34
C ARG A 33 -15.88 -5.70 5.52
N GLY A 34 -15.60 -4.70 4.69
CA GLY A 34 -16.25 -3.39 4.78
C GLY A 34 -15.84 -2.61 6.03
N ASP A 35 -14.68 -2.89 6.62
CA ASP A 35 -14.17 -2.24 7.84
C ASP A 35 -13.67 -0.80 7.55
N VAL A 36 -14.57 0.07 7.06
CA VAL A 36 -14.26 1.46 6.68
C VAL A 36 -13.78 2.34 7.84
N HIS A 37 -14.03 1.93 9.09
CA HIS A 37 -13.49 2.59 10.29
C HIS A 37 -11.95 2.53 10.37
N LEU A 38 -11.31 1.65 9.60
CA LEU A 38 -9.85 1.59 9.46
C LEU A 38 -9.30 2.67 8.53
N ILE A 39 -10.16 3.32 7.74
CA ILE A 39 -9.78 4.43 6.89
C ILE A 39 -9.67 5.66 7.78
N ALA A 40 -8.44 6.15 7.97
CA ALA A 40 -8.20 7.36 8.76
C ALA A 40 -9.03 8.54 8.23
N GLY A 41 -9.74 9.23 9.11
CA GLY A 41 -10.63 10.34 8.75
C GLY A 41 -12.05 9.95 8.33
N TYR A 42 -12.38 8.65 8.29
CA TYR A 42 -13.77 8.22 8.08
C TYR A 42 -14.64 8.53 9.31
N ARG A 43 -15.83 9.12 9.09
CA ARG A 43 -16.88 9.32 10.10
C ARG A 43 -18.18 8.71 9.58
N SER A 44 -18.89 7.98 10.44
CA SER A 44 -20.20 7.41 10.10
C SER A 44 -21.14 8.49 9.58
N GLY A 45 -21.74 8.28 8.40
CA GLY A 45 -22.65 9.24 7.76
C GLY A 45 -21.99 10.21 6.76
N MET A 46 -20.66 10.24 6.63
CA MET A 46 -19.99 11.09 5.62
C MET A 46 -19.93 10.49 4.22
N ALA A 47 -20.06 9.17 4.06
CA ALA A 47 -19.96 8.54 2.75
C ALA A 47 -21.35 8.21 2.21
N ALA A 48 -21.64 8.68 1.00
CA ALA A 48 -22.89 8.39 0.30
C ALA A 48 -22.96 6.90 -0.10
N ASP A 49 -21.80 6.30 -0.38
CA ASP A 49 -21.64 4.88 -0.69
C ASP A 49 -20.38 4.32 0.01
N THR A 50 -20.59 3.71 1.17
CA THR A 50 -19.53 3.08 1.97
C THR A 50 -18.94 1.84 1.31
N GLU A 51 -19.73 1.14 0.50
CA GLU A 51 -19.31 -0.10 -0.15
C GLU A 51 -18.39 0.20 -1.34
N ALA A 52 -18.74 1.19 -2.18
CA ALA A 52 -17.87 1.66 -3.24
C ALA A 52 -16.56 2.24 -2.69
N LEU A 53 -16.63 3.05 -1.62
CA LEU A 53 -15.45 3.61 -0.99
C LEU A 53 -14.50 2.53 -0.48
N SER A 54 -15.04 1.52 0.22
CA SER A 54 -14.24 0.42 0.78
C SER A 54 -13.58 -0.43 -0.32
N ARG A 55 -14.28 -0.65 -1.43
CA ARG A 55 -13.77 -1.38 -2.60
C ARG A 55 -12.61 -0.65 -3.28
N VAL A 56 -12.72 0.67 -3.43
CA VAL A 56 -11.68 1.50 -4.05
C VAL A 56 -10.49 1.65 -3.13
N VAL A 57 -10.69 2.15 -1.91
CA VAL A 57 -9.59 2.40 -0.96
C VAL A 57 -8.90 1.09 -0.60
N GLY A 58 -9.65 0.06 -0.23
CA GLY A 58 -9.08 -1.26 0.06
C GLY A 58 -8.37 -1.87 -1.16
N GLY A 59 -8.85 -1.60 -2.38
CA GLY A 59 -8.16 -2.01 -3.60
C GLY A 59 -6.81 -1.32 -3.81
N VAL A 60 -6.73 -0.02 -3.58
CA VAL A 60 -5.47 0.73 -3.70
C VAL A 60 -4.48 0.34 -2.60
N VAL A 61 -4.94 0.18 -1.37
CA VAL A 61 -4.10 -0.28 -0.26
C VAL A 61 -3.54 -1.68 -0.54
N LEU A 62 -4.32 -2.57 -1.19
CA LEU A 62 -3.84 -3.88 -1.62
C LEU A 62 -2.73 -3.77 -2.68
N ILE A 63 -2.85 -2.84 -3.63
CA ILE A 63 -1.79 -2.59 -4.63
C ILE A 63 -0.51 -2.14 -3.94
N ILE A 64 -0.60 -1.20 -2.99
CA ILE A 64 0.56 -0.72 -2.21
C ILE A 64 1.21 -1.87 -1.43
N ALA A 65 0.41 -2.75 -0.82
CA ALA A 65 0.88 -3.94 -0.14
C ALA A 65 1.68 -4.85 -1.08
N VAL A 66 1.13 -5.16 -2.26
CA VAL A 66 1.81 -5.98 -3.28
C VAL A 66 3.09 -5.33 -3.75
N VAL A 67 3.08 -4.04 -4.08
CA VAL A 67 4.28 -3.29 -4.49
C VAL A 67 5.35 -3.32 -3.40
N THR A 68 4.97 -3.18 -2.13
CA THR A 68 5.91 -3.22 -0.99
C THR A 68 6.54 -4.60 -0.82
N VAL A 69 5.75 -5.68 -0.92
CA VAL A 69 6.29 -7.05 -0.86
C VAL A 69 7.20 -7.32 -2.06
N LEU A 70 6.80 -6.94 -3.28
CA LEU A 70 7.63 -7.12 -4.46
C LEU A 70 8.93 -6.32 -4.36
N ALA A 71 8.89 -5.09 -3.83
CA ALA A 71 10.08 -4.31 -3.57
C ALA A 71 11.01 -4.98 -2.53
N SER A 72 10.46 -5.66 -1.51
CA SER A 72 11.29 -6.43 -0.58
C SER A 72 11.99 -7.61 -1.27
N LEU A 73 11.29 -8.30 -2.17
CA LEU A 73 11.80 -9.50 -2.85
C LEU A 73 12.78 -9.18 -3.98
N LEU A 74 12.66 -8.01 -4.60
CA LEU A 74 13.55 -7.56 -5.68
C LEU A 74 14.83 -6.92 -5.16
N TYR A 75 14.85 -6.40 -3.93
CA TYR A 75 16.02 -5.72 -3.37
C TYR A 75 17.31 -6.57 -3.43
N PRO A 76 17.33 -7.88 -3.11
CA PRO A 76 18.53 -8.71 -3.19
C PRO A 76 19.03 -8.96 -4.62
N VAL A 77 18.19 -8.70 -5.62
CA VAL A 77 18.53 -8.91 -7.03
C VAL A 77 19.19 -7.66 -7.61
N LEU A 78 19.18 -6.51 -6.92
CA LEU A 78 19.80 -5.27 -7.40
C LEU A 78 21.27 -5.43 -7.79
N ASP A 79 22.02 -6.28 -7.08
CA ASP A 79 23.42 -6.58 -7.44
C ASP A 79 23.58 -7.20 -8.84
N SER A 80 22.50 -7.74 -9.41
CA SER A 80 22.46 -8.39 -10.73
C SER A 80 21.91 -7.49 -11.84
N ILE A 81 21.46 -6.26 -11.54
CA ILE A 81 20.80 -5.36 -12.50
C ILE A 81 21.51 -4.00 -12.47
N PRO A 82 21.74 -3.33 -13.63
CA PRO A 82 22.37 -2.01 -13.65
C PRO A 82 21.39 -0.89 -13.22
N VAL A 83 20.88 -0.98 -12.00
CA VAL A 83 20.00 0.01 -11.37
C VAL A 83 20.63 0.39 -10.04
N ASP A 84 20.93 1.67 -9.85
CA ASP A 84 21.45 2.14 -8.58
C ASP A 84 20.37 2.16 -7.49
N GLU A 85 20.81 2.06 -6.24
CA GLU A 85 19.93 1.98 -5.07
C GLU A 85 19.01 3.22 -4.93
N VAL A 86 19.48 4.41 -5.30
CA VAL A 86 18.68 5.65 -5.24
C VAL A 86 17.54 5.60 -6.24
N THR A 87 17.81 5.19 -7.48
CA THR A 87 16.79 5.02 -8.53
C THR A 87 15.75 3.97 -8.11
N TYR A 88 16.18 2.86 -7.51
CA TYR A 88 15.29 1.82 -7.02
C TYR A 88 14.31 2.34 -5.96
N TRP A 89 14.84 2.95 -4.90
CA TRP A 89 14.02 3.50 -3.82
C TRP A 89 13.13 4.65 -4.30
N SER A 90 13.63 5.49 -5.21
CA SER A 90 12.84 6.57 -5.82
C SER A 90 11.64 6.01 -6.59
N GLY A 91 11.84 4.95 -7.39
CA GLY A 91 10.76 4.28 -8.11
C GLY A 91 9.70 3.72 -7.17
N TYR A 92 10.11 3.03 -6.09
CA TYR A 92 9.20 2.56 -5.05
C TYR A 92 8.41 3.71 -4.40
N THR A 93 9.08 4.78 -3.98
CA THR A 93 8.45 5.94 -3.34
C THR A 93 7.45 6.62 -4.28
N ILE A 94 7.82 6.84 -5.54
CA ILE A 94 6.91 7.44 -6.53
C ILE A 94 5.68 6.57 -6.71
N ALA A 95 5.83 5.24 -6.83
CA ALA A 95 4.70 4.33 -6.95
C ALA A 95 3.75 4.46 -5.75
N VAL A 96 4.28 4.42 -4.52
CA VAL A 96 3.48 4.57 -3.30
C VAL A 96 2.76 5.91 -3.26
N LEU A 97 3.42 7.01 -3.62
CA LEU A 97 2.83 8.35 -3.65
C LEU A 97 1.72 8.48 -4.69
N VAL A 98 1.94 7.95 -5.90
CA VAL A 98 0.94 7.98 -6.98
C VAL A 98 -0.31 7.20 -6.56
N PHE A 99 -0.16 5.98 -6.03
CA PHE A 99 -1.30 5.19 -5.56
C PHE A 99 -2.00 5.86 -4.37
N SER A 100 -1.24 6.40 -3.42
CA SER A 100 -1.82 7.10 -2.27
C SER A 100 -2.59 8.35 -2.71
N GLY A 101 -2.02 9.15 -3.61
CA GLY A 101 -2.68 10.33 -4.18
C GLY A 101 -3.95 9.95 -4.95
N TYR A 102 -3.89 8.87 -5.75
CA TYR A 102 -5.07 8.33 -6.43
C TYR A 102 -6.17 7.90 -5.47
N ALA A 103 -5.84 7.22 -4.36
CA ALA A 103 -6.80 6.84 -3.33
C ALA A 103 -7.48 8.07 -2.71
N VAL A 104 -6.70 9.10 -2.36
CA VAL A 104 -7.23 10.35 -1.78
C VAL A 104 -8.17 11.06 -2.74
N LEU A 105 -7.77 11.22 -4.01
CA LEU A 105 -8.59 11.90 -5.01
C LEU A 105 -9.88 11.15 -5.32
N THR A 106 -9.81 9.81 -5.36
CA THR A 106 -10.97 8.98 -5.69
C THR A 106 -11.92 8.88 -4.49
N ALA A 107 -11.40 8.81 -3.26
CA ALA A 107 -12.21 8.79 -2.04
C ALA A 107 -13.10 10.04 -1.90
N ARG A 108 -12.63 11.21 -2.34
CA ARG A 108 -13.40 12.46 -2.31
C ARG A 108 -14.71 12.39 -3.11
N LYS A 109 -14.78 11.55 -4.15
CA LYS A 109 -15.99 11.40 -4.97
C LYS A 109 -17.14 10.68 -4.24
N TYR A 110 -16.83 10.01 -3.14
CA TYR A 110 -17.79 9.22 -2.36
C TYR A 110 -18.23 9.90 -1.07
N VAL A 111 -17.72 11.10 -0.78
CA VAL A 111 -18.15 11.91 0.35
C VAL A 111 -19.48 12.60 -0.03
N SER A 112 -20.50 12.45 0.81
CA SER A 112 -21.77 13.15 0.67
C SER A 112 -21.55 14.65 0.82
N GLU A 113 -22.18 15.46 -0.01
CA GLU A 113 -22.30 16.90 0.27
C GLU A 113 -22.99 17.05 1.64
N PRO A 114 -22.46 17.85 2.57
CA PRO A 114 -23.13 18.07 3.85
C PRO A 114 -24.50 18.67 3.56
N ASP A 115 -25.56 18.03 4.06
CA ASP A 115 -26.91 18.62 4.09
C ASP A 115 -26.78 20.04 4.67
N GLN A 116 -26.98 21.05 3.82
CA GLN A 116 -27.07 22.46 4.22
C GLN A 116 -28.43 22.73 4.85
#